data_AF-A0A1E1W4H9-F1
#
_entry.id   AF-A0A1E1W4H9-F1
#
_cell.length_a   1.000
_cell.length_b   1.000
_cell.length_c   1.000
_cell.angle_alpha   90.00
_cell.angle_beta   90.00
_cell.angle_gamma   90.00
#
_symmetry.space_group_name_H-M   'P 1'
#
loop_
_entity.id
_entity.type
_entity.pdbx_description
1 polymer ?
#
loop_
_entity_poly.entity_id
_entity_poly.type
_entity_poly.pdbx_seq_one_letter_code
_entity_poly.pdbx_strand_id
1 'polypeptide(L)'
;EGRLRELLARAFRRRSAVLMKLVRNLSHHNHNKPLFVEFVGDIAGAVTGGDASEDFVVECIGTLSNILTLNNNIDIYAVVERYNLIPCIMKILDPESQSEPELVLEGVVLCGTLAAERR
;
A
#
# COMPACT_ATOMS: atom_id res chain seq x y z
N GLU A 1 11.59 -11.30 13.18
CA GLU A 1 11.67 -10.93 11.74
C GLU A 1 11.03 -11.95 10.80
N GLY A 2 11.26 -13.27 10.93
CA GLY A 2 10.72 -14.27 9.95
C GLY A 2 9.19 -14.43 9.84
N ARG A 3 8.41 -14.16 10.91
CA ARG A 3 6.94 -14.40 10.90
C ARG A 3 6.17 -13.41 10.01
N LEU A 4 6.58 -12.13 9.98
CA LEU A 4 5.95 -11.13 9.11
C LEU A 4 6.20 -11.44 7.65
N ARG A 5 7.43 -11.83 7.31
CA ARG A 5 7.81 -12.28 5.97
C ARG A 5 6.96 -13.45 5.49
N GLU A 6 6.75 -14.45 6.34
CA GLU A 6 5.90 -15.61 6.00
C GLU A 6 4.43 -15.20 5.81
N LEU A 7 3.91 -14.31 6.67
CA LEU A 7 2.55 -13.79 6.53
C LEU A 7 2.37 -13.05 5.20
N LEU A 8 3.28 -12.13 4.87
CA LEU A 8 3.28 -11.39 3.60
C LEU A 8 3.40 -12.32 2.40
N ALA A 9 4.36 -13.27 2.42
CA ALA A 9 4.50 -14.25 1.35
C ALA A 9 3.22 -15.06 1.12
N ARG A 10 2.52 -15.43 2.20
CA ARG A 10 1.21 -16.13 2.10
C ARG A 10 0.10 -15.21 1.59
N ALA A 11 0.06 -13.95 2.04
CA ALA A 11 -0.90 -12.96 1.60
C ALA A 11 -0.78 -12.70 0.08
N PHE A 12 0.44 -12.44 -0.40
CA PHE A 12 0.71 -12.20 -1.82
C PHE A 12 0.50 -13.43 -2.69
N ARG A 13 1.05 -14.59 -2.31
CA ARG A 13 0.89 -15.83 -3.10
C ARG A 13 -0.57 -16.20 -3.34
N ARG A 14 -1.45 -15.87 -2.40
CA ARG A 14 -2.89 -16.17 -2.48
C ARG A 14 -3.75 -14.96 -2.86
N ARG A 15 -3.15 -13.77 -3.01
CA ARG A 15 -3.84 -12.48 -3.09
C ARG A 15 -4.99 -12.38 -2.07
N SER A 16 -4.72 -12.80 -0.84
CA SER A 16 -5.75 -12.96 0.19
C SER A 16 -6.00 -11.65 0.93
N ALA A 17 -7.14 -11.01 0.66
CA ALA A 17 -7.54 -9.77 1.33
C ALA A 17 -7.59 -9.92 2.86
N VAL A 18 -8.11 -11.04 3.37
CA VAL A 18 -8.16 -11.32 4.82
C VAL A 18 -6.76 -11.34 5.46
N LEU A 19 -5.78 -11.98 4.81
CA LEU A 19 -4.40 -11.97 5.31
C LEU A 19 -3.78 -10.58 5.18
N MET A 20 -4.04 -9.88 4.08
CA MET A 20 -3.51 -8.53 3.88
C MET A 20 -4.12 -7.51 4.85
N LYS A 21 -5.36 -7.71 5.28
CA LYS A 21 -5.98 -6.93 6.36
C LYS A 21 -5.25 -7.08 7.69
N LEU A 22 -4.80 -8.29 8.02
CA LEU A 22 -3.95 -8.51 9.20
C LEU A 22 -2.61 -7.78 9.05
N VAL A 23 -2.01 -7.83 7.87
CA VAL A 23 -0.78 -7.09 7.54
C VAL A 23 -1.00 -5.59 7.72
N ARG A 24 -2.08 -5.03 7.17
CA ARG A 24 -2.46 -3.62 7.33
C ARG A 24 -2.58 -3.24 8.80
N ASN A 25 -3.31 -4.03 9.59
CA ASN A 25 -3.46 -3.78 11.03
C ASN A 25 -2.10 -3.73 11.75
N LEU A 26 -1.19 -4.65 11.42
CA LEU A 26 0.15 -4.65 12.01
C LEU A 26 0.97 -3.41 11.60
N SER A 27 0.83 -2.97 10.36
CA SER A 27 1.57 -1.82 9.79
C SER A 27 1.18 -0.47 10.41
N HIS A 28 -0.03 -0.35 10.97
CA HIS A 28 -0.51 0.88 11.60
C HIS A 28 0.31 1.26 12.84
N HIS A 29 0.93 0.28 13.52
CA HIS A 29 1.70 0.53 14.73
C HIS A 29 3.12 1.03 14.42
N ASN A 30 3.49 2.20 14.95
CA ASN A 30 4.78 2.85 14.70
C ASN A 30 6.01 1.94 14.95
N HIS A 31 5.96 1.10 15.98
CA HIS A 31 7.06 0.18 16.29
C HIS A 31 7.24 -0.95 15.26
N ASN A 32 6.21 -1.24 14.46
CA ASN A 32 6.26 -2.27 13.43
C ASN A 32 6.68 -1.71 12.06
N LYS A 33 6.50 -0.41 11.78
CA LYS A 33 6.79 0.20 10.46
C LYS A 33 8.19 -0.11 9.91
N PRO A 34 9.27 -0.14 10.73
CA PRO A 34 10.60 -0.49 10.23
C PRO A 34 10.70 -1.93 9.68
N LEU A 35 9.85 -2.84 10.16
CA LEU A 35 9.81 -4.23 9.69
C LEU A 35 9.24 -4.35 8.26
N PHE A 36 8.59 -3.29 7.75
CA PHE A 36 7.95 -3.28 6.43
C PHE A 36 8.85 -2.73 5.31
N VAL A 37 10.00 -2.15 5.64
CA VAL A 37 10.86 -1.43 4.67
C VAL A 37 11.26 -2.31 3.50
N GLU A 38 11.63 -3.57 3.77
CA GLU A 38 12.03 -4.52 2.72
C GLU A 38 10.87 -4.95 1.79
N PHE A 39 9.61 -4.71 2.19
CA PHE A 39 8.42 -5.16 1.47
C PHE A 39 7.69 -4.03 0.72
N VAL A 40 8.14 -2.78 0.86
CA VAL A 40 7.49 -1.61 0.24
C VAL A 40 7.30 -1.80 -1.27
N GLY A 41 8.31 -2.38 -1.93
CA GLY A 41 8.28 -2.60 -3.37
C GLY A 41 7.25 -3.65 -3.79
N ASP A 42 7.12 -4.74 -3.04
CA ASP A 42 6.13 -5.79 -3.31
C ASP A 42 4.71 -5.26 -3.13
N ILE A 43 4.49 -4.45 -2.07
CA ILE A 43 3.17 -3.86 -1.79
C ILE A 43 2.83 -2.81 -2.87
N ALA A 44 3.76 -1.93 -3.25
CA ALA A 44 3.56 -0.95 -4.31
C ALA A 44 3.31 -1.60 -5.68
N GLY A 45 4.03 -2.69 -5.98
CA GLY A 45 3.79 -3.50 -7.18
C GLY A 45 2.40 -4.12 -7.21
N ALA A 46 1.90 -4.61 -6.07
CA ALA A 46 0.55 -5.19 -6.00
C ALA A 46 -0.57 -4.15 -6.19
N VAL A 47 -0.38 -2.92 -5.73
CA VAL A 47 -1.33 -1.82 -5.98
C VAL A 47 -1.44 -1.48 -7.47
N THR A 48 -0.32 -1.57 -8.20
CA THR A 48 -0.23 -1.14 -9.60
C THR A 48 -0.33 -2.27 -10.62
N GLY A 49 -0.28 -3.53 -10.17
CA GLY A 49 -0.24 -4.73 -11.02
C GLY A 49 -1.57 -5.07 -11.73
N GLY A 50 -2.71 -4.62 -11.21
CA GLY A 50 -4.03 -4.76 -11.85
C GLY A 50 -4.59 -6.19 -11.91
N ASP A 51 -3.96 -7.16 -11.26
CA ASP A 51 -4.31 -8.59 -11.31
C ASP A 51 -4.88 -9.15 -9.98
N ALA A 52 -5.21 -8.25 -9.05
CA ALA A 52 -5.77 -8.57 -7.75
C ALA A 52 -7.21 -8.03 -7.61
N SER A 53 -7.98 -8.61 -6.68
CA SER A 53 -9.31 -8.09 -6.34
C SER A 53 -9.21 -6.72 -5.67
N GLU A 54 -10.24 -5.89 -5.82
CA GLU A 54 -10.28 -4.56 -5.18
C GLU A 54 -10.08 -4.65 -3.66
N ASP A 55 -10.74 -5.59 -2.99
CA ASP A 55 -10.53 -5.87 -1.55
C ASP A 55 -9.05 -6.07 -1.17
N PHE A 56 -8.28 -6.76 -1.99
CA PHE A 56 -6.86 -6.98 -1.71
C PHE A 56 -6.04 -5.71 -1.94
N VAL A 57 -6.36 -4.98 -3.01
CA VAL A 57 -5.74 -3.70 -3.34
C VAL A 57 -6.01 -2.66 -2.26
N VAL A 58 -7.24 -2.58 -1.74
CA VAL A 58 -7.62 -1.72 -0.60
C VAL A 58 -6.69 -1.96 0.59
N GLU A 59 -6.46 -3.22 0.97
CA GLU A 59 -5.58 -3.54 2.10
C GLU A 59 -4.10 -3.25 1.77
N CYS A 60 -3.68 -3.37 0.50
CA CYS A 60 -2.35 -2.97 0.07
C CYS A 60 -2.14 -1.46 0.12
N ILE A 61 -3.08 -0.66 -0.39
CA ILE A 61 -3.03 0.81 -0.34
C ILE A 61 -3.02 1.28 1.11
N GLY A 62 -3.92 0.74 1.95
CA GLY A 62 -3.95 1.07 3.37
C GLY A 62 -2.64 0.70 4.09
N THR A 63 -1.98 -0.39 3.69
CA THR A 63 -0.66 -0.75 4.20
C THR A 63 0.43 0.23 3.74
N LEU A 64 0.45 0.62 2.46
CA LEU A 64 1.39 1.64 1.95
C LEU A 64 1.21 2.97 2.66
N SER A 65 -0.02 3.43 2.83
CA SER A 65 -0.33 4.68 3.52
C SER A 65 0.18 4.69 4.97
N ASN A 66 0.19 3.53 5.64
CA ASN A 66 0.73 3.42 6.99
C ASN A 66 2.27 3.49 7.03
N ILE A 67 2.97 2.91 6.04
CA ILE A 67 4.42 2.70 6.10
C ILE A 67 5.24 3.73 5.31
N LEU A 68 4.63 4.43 4.34
CA LEU A 68 5.23 5.55 3.61
C LEU A 68 5.22 6.80 4.48
N THR A 69 6.07 6.79 5.51
CA THR A 69 6.26 7.92 6.43
C THR A 69 7.73 8.32 6.47
N LEU A 70 7.97 9.64 6.62
CA LEU A 70 9.31 10.27 6.67
C LEU A 70 10.33 9.58 7.58
N ASN A 71 9.88 8.93 8.65
CA ASN A 71 10.74 8.34 9.69
C ASN A 71 11.13 6.87 9.43
N ASN A 72 10.78 6.29 8.28
CA ASN A 72 10.88 4.85 8.06
C ASN A 72 12.02 4.42 7.12
N ASN A 73 13.00 5.30 6.85
CA ASN A 73 14.13 5.05 5.93
C ASN A 73 13.69 4.56 4.53
N ILE A 74 12.52 5.03 4.06
CA ILE A 74 12.02 4.75 2.71
C ILE A 74 12.17 6.02 1.89
N ASP A 75 12.80 5.90 0.72
CA ASP A 75 12.78 6.94 -0.30
C ASP A 75 11.41 6.93 -1.00
N ILE A 76 10.48 7.74 -0.48
CA ILE A 76 9.10 7.79 -0.98
C ILE A 76 9.07 8.22 -2.45
N TYR A 77 9.91 9.19 -2.85
CA TYR A 77 9.98 9.63 -4.24
C TYR A 77 10.39 8.50 -5.17
N ALA A 78 11.44 7.74 -4.82
CA ALA A 78 11.88 6.60 -5.61
C ALA A 78 10.80 5.52 -5.73
N VAL A 79 10.02 5.26 -4.67
CA VAL A 79 8.89 4.32 -4.72
C VAL A 79 7.78 4.82 -5.63
N VAL A 80 7.38 6.09 -5.48
CA VAL A 80 6.31 6.70 -6.28
C VAL A 80 6.63 6.65 -7.77
N GLU A 81 7.86 7.03 -8.15
CA GLU A 81 8.31 7.00 -9.54
C GLU A 81 8.42 5.56 -10.06
N ARG A 82 9.10 4.67 -9.32
CA ARG A 82 9.36 3.30 -9.78
C ARG A 82 8.08 2.49 -10.03
N TYR A 83 7.05 2.72 -9.24
CA TYR A 83 5.80 1.96 -9.30
C TYR A 83 4.67 2.73 -9.98
N ASN A 84 4.90 3.92 -10.53
CA ASN A 84 3.86 4.75 -11.15
C ASN A 84 2.64 4.96 -10.23
N LEU A 85 2.89 5.28 -8.95
CA LEU A 85 1.82 5.40 -7.96
C LEU A 85 0.88 6.58 -8.27
N ILE A 86 1.39 7.71 -8.77
CA ILE A 86 0.55 8.88 -9.08
C ILE A 86 -0.50 8.56 -10.16
N PRO A 87 -0.14 8.04 -11.35
CA PRO A 87 -1.15 7.62 -12.34
C PRO A 87 -2.16 6.61 -11.80
N CYS A 88 -1.72 5.66 -10.98
CA CYS A 88 -2.59 4.67 -10.36
C CYS A 88 -3.62 5.32 -9.42
N ILE A 89 -3.19 6.21 -8.53
CA ILE A 89 -4.06 6.96 -7.62
C ILE A 89 -5.02 7.85 -8.41
N MET A 90 -4.55 8.55 -9.45
CA MET A 90 -5.41 9.39 -10.28
C MET A 90 -6.52 8.58 -10.96
N LYS A 91 -6.21 7.36 -11.41
CA LYS A 91 -7.22 6.45 -12.00
C LYS A 91 -8.24 5.99 -10.96
N ILE A 92 -7.82 5.65 -9.74
CA ILE A 92 -8.72 5.28 -8.64
C ILE A 92 -9.67 6.44 -8.28
N LEU A 93 -9.15 7.65 -8.30
CA LEU A 93 -9.90 8.87 -7.97
C LEU A 93 -10.73 9.41 -9.13
N ASP A 94 -10.61 8.83 -10.32
CA ASP A 94 -11.40 9.22 -11.48
C ASP A 94 -12.87 8.80 -11.28
N PRO A 95 -13.83 9.74 -11.24
CA PRO A 95 -15.25 9.41 -11.09
C PRO A 95 -15.78 8.48 -12.19
N GLU A 96 -15.15 8.48 -13.38
CA GLU A 96 -15.53 7.61 -14.50
C GLU A 96 -15.05 6.16 -14.31
N SER A 97 -14.10 5.91 -13.41
CA SER A 97 -13.55 4.57 -13.15
C SER A 97 -14.54 3.61 -12.49
N GLN A 98 -15.62 4.13 -11.88
CA GLN A 98 -16.61 3.37 -11.11
C GLN A 98 -16.00 2.49 -10.00
N SER A 99 -14.85 2.89 -9.46
CA SER A 99 -14.17 2.20 -8.34
C SER A 99 -15.08 2.11 -7.10
N GLU A 100 -14.95 1.04 -6.32
CA GLU A 100 -15.70 0.90 -5.06
C GLU A 100 -15.38 2.04 -4.07
N PRO A 101 -16.35 2.50 -3.26
CA PRO A 101 -16.13 3.61 -2.32
C PRO A 101 -14.96 3.41 -1.37
N GLU A 102 -14.72 2.17 -0.92
CA GLU A 102 -13.60 1.81 -0.07
C GLU A 102 -12.26 2.00 -0.78
N LEU A 103 -12.17 1.64 -2.07
CA LEU A 103 -10.97 1.84 -2.88
C LEU A 103 -10.71 3.33 -3.13
N VAL A 104 -11.76 4.11 -3.41
CA VAL A 104 -11.66 5.58 -3.54
C VAL A 104 -11.15 6.20 -2.24
N LEU A 105 -11.70 5.78 -1.09
CA LEU A 105 -11.27 6.28 0.22
C LEU A 105 -9.78 6.01 0.46
N GLU A 106 -9.31 4.79 0.21
CA GLU A 106 -7.89 4.47 0.35
C GLU A 106 -7.01 5.27 -0.64
N GLY A 107 -7.48 5.50 -1.86
CA GLY A 107 -6.83 6.38 -2.83
C GLY A 107 -6.66 7.81 -2.30
N VAL A 108 -7.68 8.37 -1.66
CA VAL A 108 -7.62 9.69 -1.01
C VAL A 108 -6.62 9.69 0.14
N VAL A 109 -6.63 8.66 0.98
CA VAL A 109 -5.69 8.54 2.11
C VAL A 109 -4.26 8.47 1.62
N LEU A 110 -3.96 7.62 0.62
CA LEU A 110 -2.61 7.50 0.06
C LEU A 110 -2.16 8.81 -0.59
N CYS A 111 -3.05 9.49 -1.33
CA CYS A 111 -2.77 10.81 -1.90
C CYS A 111 -2.37 11.82 -0.81
N GLY A 112 -3.12 11.86 0.29
CA GLY A 112 -2.81 12.69 1.46
C GLY A 112 -1.46 12.35 2.10
N THR A 113 -1.14 11.06 2.25
CA THR A 113 0.15 10.60 2.76
C THR A 113 1.31 11.08 1.87
N LEU A 114 1.19 10.92 0.54
CA LEU A 114 2.22 11.35 -0.40
C LEU A 114 2.36 12.88 -0.46
N ALA A 115 1.27 13.63 -0.31
CA ALA A 115 1.29 15.08 -0.30
C ALA A 115 1.82 15.69 1.01
N ALA A 116 1.75 14.96 2.12
CA ALA A 116 2.31 15.38 3.41
C ALA A 116 3.83 15.32 3.44
N GLU A 117 4.45 14.62 2.47
CA GLU A 117 5.89 14.57 2.29
C GLU A 117 6.44 15.96 1.96
N ARG A 118 7.19 16.55 2.90
CA ARG A 118 7.91 17.81 2.66
C ARG A 118 9.26 17.49 2.04
N ARG A 119 9.48 17.97 0.81
CA ARG A 119 10.78 17.97 0.14
C ARG A 119 11.84 18.74 0.95
#